data_AF-A0A6A4QCY5-F1
#
_entry.id   AF-A0A6A4QCY5-F1
#
_cell.length_a   1.000
_cell.length_b   1.000
_cell.length_c   1.000
_cell.angle_alpha   90.00
_cell.angle_beta   90.00
_cell.angle_gamma   90.00
#
_symmetry.space_group_name_H-M   'P 1'
#
loop_
_entity.id
_entity.type
_entity.pdbx_description
1 polymer ?
#
loop_
_entity_poly.entity_id
_entity_poly.type
_entity_poly.pdbx_seq_one_letter_code
_entity_poly.pdbx_strand_id
1 'polypeptide(L)'
;MMQSTVKPESCSPPEYTDHGKTTSFTQIMVASSIGLIFAVAMHYRLKNMRDQKIIPRLRLSKHGHPPKLERFSHYVAGQMGFKDRRSCPHLCKLASEYITKCEGCEDDIYAFFENEPDADSLFVKLVEEFERCILSYFAFHWKHGDVLISQVMSSEAEPKKKLKNIVMAATRCVYHPSD
;
A
#
# COMPACT_ATOMS: atom_id res chain seq x y z
N MET A 1 52.05 24.20 -74.40
CA MET A 1 52.71 23.05 -73.75
C MET A 1 51.96 22.76 -72.46
N MET A 2 51.69 21.49 -72.15
CA MET A 2 50.96 21.00 -70.95
C MET A 2 49.55 21.56 -70.72
N GLN A 3 48.56 20.84 -71.27
CA GLN A 3 47.33 20.57 -70.50
C GLN A 3 47.73 19.68 -69.31
N SER A 4 47.18 19.95 -68.13
CA SER A 4 47.14 18.97 -67.03
C SER A 4 45.69 18.76 -66.62
N THR A 5 45.12 17.71 -67.17
CA THR A 5 43.88 17.10 -66.70
C THR A 5 44.10 16.50 -65.31
N VAL A 6 43.38 16.99 -64.30
CA VAL A 6 43.25 16.31 -63.02
C VAL A 6 41.91 15.59 -63.02
N LYS A 7 41.93 14.30 -62.66
CA LYS A 7 40.77 13.40 -62.71
C LYS A 7 39.67 13.83 -61.73
N PRO A 8 38.40 13.54 -62.01
CA PRO A 8 37.39 13.47 -60.95
C PRO A 8 37.75 12.30 -60.02
N GLU A 9 37.95 12.58 -58.74
CA GLU A 9 38.15 11.53 -57.74
C GLU A 9 36.82 10.86 -57.40
N SER A 10 36.86 9.54 -57.21
CA SER A 10 35.68 8.70 -57.11
C SER A 10 34.84 9.02 -55.86
N CYS A 11 33.52 9.06 -56.02
CA CYS A 11 32.59 9.19 -54.91
C CYS A 11 32.58 7.88 -54.09
N SER A 12 33.37 7.84 -53.02
CA SER A 12 33.30 6.79 -51.99
C SER A 12 32.11 7.05 -51.07
N PRO A 13 31.14 6.12 -50.92
CA PRO A 13 30.06 6.30 -49.96
C PRO A 13 30.62 6.39 -48.53
N PRO A 14 30.19 7.36 -47.69
CA PRO A 14 30.55 7.36 -46.29
C PRO A 14 29.98 6.11 -45.61
N GLU A 15 30.88 5.47 -44.87
CA GLU A 15 30.70 4.22 -44.14
C GLU A 15 29.44 4.26 -43.25
N TYR A 16 28.51 3.33 -43.50
CA TYR A 16 27.25 3.26 -42.74
C TYR A 16 27.55 2.69 -41.35
N THR A 17 27.84 3.57 -40.40
CA THR A 17 28.03 3.18 -38.99
C THR A 17 26.71 2.71 -38.41
N ASP A 18 26.47 1.40 -38.52
CA ASP A 18 25.50 0.68 -37.70
C ASP A 18 25.94 0.78 -36.23
N HIS A 19 25.58 1.89 -35.59
CA HIS A 19 25.56 1.98 -34.15
C HIS A 19 24.40 1.14 -33.63
N GLY A 20 24.64 -0.18 -33.62
CA GLY A 20 23.86 -1.18 -32.93
C GLY A 20 23.81 -0.87 -31.44
N LYS A 21 22.94 0.08 -31.07
CA LYS A 21 22.32 0.11 -29.75
C LYS A 21 21.41 -1.11 -29.69
N THR A 22 22.01 -2.25 -29.41
CA THR A 22 21.36 -3.36 -28.74
C THR A 22 20.99 -2.91 -27.33
N THR A 23 19.99 -2.02 -27.23
CA THR A 23 19.19 -1.83 -26.02
C THR A 23 18.63 -3.19 -25.68
N SER A 24 19.34 -3.87 -24.78
CA SER A 24 19.17 -5.30 -24.58
C SER A 24 17.74 -5.57 -24.13
N PHE A 25 17.04 -6.46 -24.84
CA PHE A 25 15.64 -6.79 -24.56
C PHE A 25 15.41 -7.23 -23.10
N THR A 26 16.47 -7.66 -22.39
CA THR A 26 16.46 -7.91 -20.94
C THR A 26 16.19 -6.67 -20.08
N GLN A 27 16.62 -5.46 -20.46
CA GLN A 27 16.27 -4.25 -19.70
C GLN A 27 14.79 -3.88 -19.84
N ILE A 28 14.20 -4.11 -21.01
CA ILE A 28 12.77 -3.85 -21.28
C ILE A 28 11.90 -4.90 -20.56
N MET A 29 12.32 -6.17 -20.57
CA MET A 29 11.61 -7.26 -19.88
C MET A 29 11.59 -7.12 -18.34
N VAL A 30 12.61 -6.53 -17.72
CA VAL A 30 12.65 -6.34 -16.26
C VAL A 30 11.74 -5.20 -15.80
N ALA A 31 11.60 -4.13 -16.59
CA ALA A 31 10.76 -2.98 -16.25
C ALA A 31 9.24 -3.29 -16.20
N SER A 32 8.78 -4.34 -16.91
CA SER A 32 7.35 -4.62 -17.13
C SER A 32 6.87 -5.92 -16.47
N SER A 33 7.40 -6.26 -15.29
CA SER A 33 7.03 -7.51 -14.59
C SER A 33 6.65 -7.34 -13.11
N ILE A 34 6.83 -6.16 -12.51
CA ILE A 34 6.58 -5.94 -11.08
C ILE A 34 5.08 -6.10 -10.76
N GLY A 35 4.18 -5.42 -11.46
CA GLY A 35 2.74 -5.55 -11.31
C GLY A 35 2.21 -6.97 -11.59
N LEU A 36 2.81 -7.68 -12.55
CA LEU A 36 2.45 -9.07 -12.86
C LEU A 36 2.90 -10.04 -11.75
N ILE A 37 4.11 -9.86 -11.23
CA ILE A 37 4.63 -10.59 -10.06
C ILE A 37 3.80 -10.26 -8.81
N PHE A 38 3.43 -8.99 -8.61
CA PHE A 38 2.54 -8.56 -7.52
C PHE A 38 1.14 -9.16 -7.67
N ALA A 39 0.53 -9.13 -8.86
CA ALA A 39 -0.79 -9.67 -9.11
C ALA A 39 -0.84 -11.20 -8.90
N VAL A 40 0.15 -11.93 -9.42
CA VAL A 40 0.26 -13.39 -9.20
C VAL A 40 0.56 -13.70 -7.73
N ALA A 41 1.49 -12.98 -7.09
CA ALA A 41 1.79 -13.17 -5.68
C ALA A 41 0.57 -12.84 -4.80
N MET A 42 -0.13 -11.74 -5.08
CA MET A 42 -1.37 -11.36 -4.39
C MET A 42 -2.44 -12.41 -4.59
N HIS A 43 -2.74 -12.83 -5.83
CA HIS A 43 -3.80 -13.81 -6.09
C HIS A 43 -3.50 -15.18 -5.44
N TYR A 44 -2.25 -15.66 -5.51
CA TYR A 44 -1.83 -16.90 -4.87
C TYR A 44 -1.85 -16.78 -3.34
N ARG A 45 -1.46 -15.63 -2.78
CA ARG A 45 -1.49 -15.35 -1.33
C ARG A 45 -2.92 -15.15 -0.82
N LEU A 46 -3.82 -14.49 -1.55
CA LEU A 46 -5.27 -14.42 -1.26
C LEU A 46 -5.83 -15.82 -1.04
N LYS A 47 -5.58 -16.71 -2.01
CA LYS A 47 -6.06 -18.09 -1.99
C LYS A 47 -5.50 -18.87 -0.81
N ASN A 48 -4.22 -18.66 -0.46
CA ASN A 48 -3.54 -19.35 0.64
C ASN A 48 -3.79 -18.72 2.03
N MET A 49 -4.11 -17.43 2.12
CA MET A 49 -4.36 -16.72 3.38
C MET A 49 -5.78 -16.91 3.92
N ARG A 50 -6.72 -17.36 3.09
CA ARG A 50 -8.02 -17.89 3.55
C ARG A 50 -7.87 -18.91 4.68
N ASP A 51 -6.76 -19.67 4.70
CA ASP A 51 -6.59 -20.80 5.62
C ASP A 51 -5.60 -20.56 6.77
N GLN A 52 -4.79 -19.49 6.77
CA GLN A 52 -3.60 -19.44 7.66
C GLN A 52 -3.46 -18.28 8.66
N LYS A 53 -4.16 -17.13 8.56
CA LYS A 53 -3.99 -16.07 9.58
C LYS A 53 -5.06 -14.98 9.73
N ILE A 54 -6.33 -15.28 9.46
CA ILE A 54 -7.39 -14.25 9.43
C ILE A 54 -7.59 -13.51 10.77
N ILE A 55 -7.18 -14.07 11.91
CA ILE A 55 -7.41 -13.49 13.25
C ILE A 55 -6.33 -12.44 13.61
N PRO A 56 -6.69 -11.16 13.85
CA PRO A 56 -5.75 -10.16 14.36
C PRO A 56 -5.19 -10.56 15.73
N ARG A 57 -3.90 -10.34 15.97
CA ARG A 57 -3.26 -10.80 17.21
C ARG A 57 -3.64 -9.95 18.41
N LEU A 58 -4.47 -10.50 19.29
CA LEU A 58 -4.77 -9.96 20.61
C LEU A 58 -3.71 -10.44 21.62
N ARG A 59 -2.87 -9.54 22.13
CA ARG A 59 -1.98 -9.84 23.26
C ARG A 59 -2.64 -9.39 24.56
N LEU A 60 -3.27 -10.33 25.25
CA LEU A 60 -3.67 -10.14 26.64
C LEU A 60 -2.42 -9.83 27.48
N SER A 61 -2.41 -8.69 28.18
CA SER A 61 -1.32 -8.37 29.11
C SER A 61 -1.44 -9.23 30.35
N LYS A 62 -0.32 -9.77 30.84
CA LYS A 62 -0.29 -10.55 32.09
C LYS A 62 -0.30 -9.68 33.36
N HIS A 63 -0.15 -8.35 33.23
CA HIS A 63 0.15 -7.45 34.35
C HIS A 63 -0.71 -6.17 34.32
N GLY A 64 -2.04 -6.32 34.42
CA GLY A 64 -2.98 -5.20 34.64
C GLY A 64 -3.14 -4.17 33.50
N HIS A 65 -2.26 -4.16 32.49
CA HIS A 65 -2.43 -3.28 31.34
C HIS A 65 -3.60 -3.72 30.44
N PRO A 66 -4.26 -2.78 29.72
CA PRO A 66 -5.26 -3.11 28.71
C PRO A 66 -4.74 -4.13 27.68
N PRO A 67 -5.62 -4.97 27.11
CA PRO A 67 -5.24 -5.90 26.04
C PRO A 67 -4.63 -5.15 24.86
N LYS A 68 -3.41 -5.54 24.46
CA LYS A 68 -2.69 -4.90 23.35
C LYS A 68 -3.00 -5.62 22.04
N LEU A 69 -3.91 -5.04 21.27
CA LEU A 69 -4.26 -5.54 19.95
C LEU A 69 -3.17 -5.19 18.91
N GLU A 70 -3.02 -6.04 17.89
CA GLU A 70 -2.28 -5.73 16.67
C GLU A 70 -2.89 -4.49 15.98
N ARG A 71 -2.06 -3.53 15.55
CA ARG A 71 -2.53 -2.36 14.78
C ARG A 71 -3.05 -2.80 13.42
N PHE A 72 -4.08 -2.12 12.89
CA PHE A 72 -4.69 -2.47 11.61
C PHE A 72 -3.66 -2.61 10.47
N SER A 73 -2.79 -1.62 10.28
CA SER A 73 -1.73 -1.70 9.26
C SER A 73 -0.73 -2.85 9.46
N HIS A 74 -0.45 -3.26 10.70
CA HIS A 74 0.36 -4.46 10.96
C HIS A 74 -0.41 -5.76 10.68
N TYR A 75 -1.73 -5.77 10.91
CA TYR A 75 -2.60 -6.88 10.54
C TYR A 75 -2.71 -6.99 9.02
N VAL A 76 -2.91 -5.89 8.30
CA VAL A 76 -2.91 -5.83 6.83
C VAL A 76 -1.56 -6.26 6.24
N ALA A 77 -0.43 -5.96 6.89
CA ALA A 77 0.88 -6.47 6.47
C ALA A 77 1.12 -7.95 6.84
N GLY A 78 0.36 -8.53 7.78
CA GLY A 78 0.40 -9.96 8.11
C GLY A 78 -0.53 -10.82 7.25
N GLN A 79 -1.73 -10.29 6.96
CA GLN A 79 -2.36 -10.43 5.65
C GLN A 79 -1.43 -9.82 4.58
N MET A 80 -1.70 -9.92 3.29
CA MET A 80 -0.70 -9.66 2.23
C MET A 80 0.65 -10.40 2.39
N GLY A 81 0.80 -11.28 3.40
CA GLY A 81 1.91 -12.19 3.66
C GLY A 81 3.29 -11.59 4.01
N PHE A 82 3.43 -10.33 4.45
CA PHE A 82 4.76 -9.81 4.84
C PHE A 82 5.18 -10.34 6.21
N LYS A 83 6.39 -10.91 6.30
CA LYS A 83 6.95 -11.44 7.56
C LYS A 83 7.43 -10.33 8.49
N ASP A 84 8.06 -9.29 7.93
CA ASP A 84 8.35 -8.04 8.63
C ASP A 84 7.49 -6.91 8.04
N ARG A 85 6.78 -6.22 8.92
CA ARG A 85 6.02 -4.99 8.65
C ARG A 85 6.90 -3.84 8.12
N ARG A 86 8.20 -3.83 8.43
CA ARG A 86 9.14 -2.82 7.91
C ARG A 86 9.43 -3.00 6.42
N SER A 87 9.08 -4.14 5.83
CA SER A 87 9.24 -4.40 4.39
C SER A 87 8.20 -3.69 3.51
N CYS A 88 7.13 -3.11 4.07
CA CYS A 88 6.06 -2.47 3.30
C CYS A 88 5.52 -1.18 3.97
N PRO A 89 6.36 -0.17 4.23
CA PRO A 89 5.96 1.03 4.96
C PRO A 89 4.87 1.85 4.22
N HIS A 90 4.92 1.94 2.89
CA HIS A 90 3.88 2.59 2.08
C HIS A 90 2.53 1.91 2.22
N LEU A 91 2.47 0.58 2.03
CA LEU A 91 1.24 -0.20 2.24
C LEU A 91 0.69 -0.04 3.67
N CYS A 92 1.57 0.01 4.68
CA CYS A 92 1.16 0.27 6.06
C CYS A 92 0.59 1.69 6.28
N LYS A 93 1.10 2.71 5.55
CA LYS A 93 0.57 4.08 5.56
C LYS A 93 -0.83 4.10 4.94
N LEU A 94 -0.94 3.63 3.69
CA LEU A 94 -2.20 3.56 2.93
C LEU A 94 -3.29 2.79 3.69
N ALA A 95 -2.94 1.63 4.28
CA ALA A 95 -3.87 0.86 5.10
C ALA A 95 -4.34 1.62 6.35
N SER A 96 -3.49 2.47 6.94
CA SER A 96 -3.85 3.29 8.10
C SER A 96 -4.79 4.43 7.69
N GLU A 97 -4.50 5.11 6.59
CA GLU A 97 -5.28 6.23 6.05
C GLU A 97 -6.63 5.78 5.48
N TYR A 98 -6.69 4.57 4.91
CA TYR A 98 -7.92 3.99 4.39
C TYR A 98 -8.91 3.61 5.51
N ILE A 99 -8.44 3.00 6.61
CA ILE A 99 -9.33 2.65 7.73
C ILE A 99 -9.80 3.88 8.52
N THR A 100 -9.02 4.97 8.53
CA THR A 100 -9.46 6.26 9.09
C THR A 100 -10.32 7.07 8.12
N LYS A 101 -10.48 6.60 6.86
CA LYS A 101 -11.12 7.30 5.75
C LYS A 101 -10.59 8.74 5.63
N CYS A 102 -9.26 8.86 5.58
CA CYS A 102 -8.59 10.14 5.40
C CYS A 102 -8.90 10.72 3.99
N GLU A 103 -8.94 12.04 3.89
CA GLU A 103 -9.24 12.74 2.64
C GLU A 103 -8.13 12.48 1.60
N GLY A 104 -8.50 12.18 0.36
CA GLY A 104 -7.56 11.80 -0.71
C GLY A 104 -6.93 10.40 -0.58
N CYS A 105 -7.28 9.59 0.42
CA CYS A 105 -6.62 8.28 0.62
C CYS A 105 -6.82 7.29 -0.55
N GLU A 106 -7.92 7.39 -1.30
CA GLU A 106 -8.13 6.56 -2.50
C GLU A 106 -7.27 7.04 -3.68
N ASP A 107 -7.07 8.35 -3.84
CA ASP A 107 -6.14 8.90 -4.83
C ASP A 107 -4.68 8.50 -4.51
N ASP A 108 -4.28 8.53 -3.23
CA ASP A 108 -2.99 8.03 -2.74
C ASP A 108 -2.80 6.51 -3.02
N ILE A 109 -3.87 5.71 -2.93
CA ILE A 109 -3.85 4.27 -3.28
C ILE A 109 -3.77 4.07 -4.80
N TYR A 110 -4.40 4.93 -5.60
CA TYR A 110 -4.32 4.87 -7.05
C TYR A 110 -2.92 5.27 -7.54
N ALA A 111 -2.36 6.37 -7.01
CA ALA A 111 -1.01 6.83 -7.31
C ALA A 111 0.07 5.80 -6.94
N PHE A 112 -0.15 4.99 -5.91
CA PHE A 112 0.75 3.87 -5.56
C PHE A 112 0.94 2.85 -6.71
N PHE A 113 0.02 2.79 -7.67
CA PHE A 113 0.09 1.94 -8.86
C PHE A 113 0.31 2.71 -10.18
N GLU A 114 0.61 4.01 -10.16
CA GLU A 114 0.68 4.87 -11.36
C GLU A 114 1.64 4.36 -12.46
N ASN A 115 2.67 3.60 -12.07
CA ASN A 115 3.72 3.05 -12.95
C ASN A 115 3.43 1.63 -13.43
N GLU A 116 2.31 1.02 -13.00
CA GLU A 116 1.93 -0.34 -13.37
C GLU A 116 0.89 -0.35 -14.48
N PRO A 117 1.02 -1.21 -15.52
CA PRO A 117 0.09 -1.25 -16.67
C PRO A 117 -1.34 -1.68 -16.27
N ASP A 118 -1.49 -2.30 -15.11
CA ASP A 118 -2.75 -2.86 -14.59
C ASP A 118 -3.34 -1.99 -13.45
N ALA A 119 -2.97 -0.70 -13.36
CA ALA A 119 -3.25 0.19 -12.21
C ALA A 119 -4.69 0.11 -11.69
N ASP A 120 -5.70 0.27 -12.56
CA ASP A 120 -7.13 0.14 -12.22
C ASP A 120 -7.46 -1.18 -11.52
N SER A 121 -6.91 -2.29 -12.05
CA SER A 121 -7.16 -3.62 -11.52
C SER A 121 -6.46 -3.84 -10.18
N LEU A 122 -5.26 -3.28 -10.01
CA LEU A 122 -4.49 -3.35 -8.77
C LEU A 122 -5.12 -2.49 -7.67
N PHE A 123 -5.60 -1.30 -8.02
CA PHE A 123 -6.39 -0.41 -7.15
C PHE A 123 -7.62 -1.14 -6.60
N VAL A 124 -8.48 -1.67 -7.47
CA VAL A 124 -9.70 -2.39 -7.06
C VAL A 124 -9.36 -3.57 -6.14
N LYS A 125 -8.38 -4.39 -6.50
CA LYS A 125 -7.95 -5.54 -5.68
C LYS A 125 -7.44 -5.10 -4.30
N LEU A 126 -6.68 -4.00 -4.21
CA LEU A 126 -6.15 -3.51 -2.93
C LEU A 126 -7.26 -2.95 -2.04
N VAL A 127 -8.20 -2.20 -2.61
CA VAL A 127 -9.40 -1.69 -1.92
C VAL A 127 -10.28 -2.84 -1.41
N GLU A 128 -10.55 -3.86 -2.24
CA GLU A 128 -11.30 -5.06 -1.83
C GLU A 128 -10.62 -5.81 -0.66
N GLU A 129 -9.29 -5.94 -0.68
CA GLU A 129 -8.57 -6.54 0.44
C GLU A 129 -8.55 -5.65 1.70
N PHE A 130 -8.50 -4.34 1.55
CA PHE A 130 -8.62 -3.43 2.70
C PHE A 130 -9.99 -3.55 3.37
N GLU A 131 -11.09 -3.52 2.61
CA GLU A 131 -12.43 -3.72 3.16
C GLU A 131 -12.60 -5.12 3.79
N ARG A 132 -12.07 -6.18 3.15
CA ARG A 132 -12.08 -7.53 3.74
C ARG A 132 -11.23 -7.61 5.02
N CYS A 133 -10.11 -6.91 5.07
CA CYS A 133 -9.28 -6.80 6.27
C CYS A 133 -10.01 -6.01 7.36
N ILE A 134 -10.70 -4.91 7.05
CA ILE A 134 -11.51 -4.12 7.99
C ILE A 134 -12.57 -5.00 8.64
N LEU A 135 -13.40 -5.67 7.83
CA LEU A 135 -14.46 -6.56 8.31
C LEU A 135 -13.91 -7.66 9.23
N SER A 136 -12.83 -8.32 8.81
CA SER A 136 -12.15 -9.35 9.60
C SER A 136 -11.58 -8.78 10.92
N TYR A 137 -10.98 -7.59 10.86
CA TYR A 137 -10.30 -6.94 11.98
C TYR A 137 -11.26 -6.64 13.15
N PHE A 138 -12.46 -6.14 12.84
CA PHE A 138 -13.50 -5.89 13.84
C PHE A 138 -14.25 -7.16 14.26
N ALA A 139 -14.53 -8.09 13.34
CA ALA A 139 -15.35 -9.27 13.63
C ALA A 139 -14.75 -10.20 14.70
N PHE A 140 -13.44 -10.49 14.64
CA PHE A 140 -12.82 -11.46 15.55
C PHE A 140 -12.72 -10.99 17.02
N HIS A 141 -12.74 -9.67 17.26
CA HIS A 141 -12.57 -9.10 18.60
C HIS A 141 -13.65 -8.08 18.94
N TRP A 142 -14.88 -8.25 18.45
CA TRP A 142 -15.99 -7.32 18.70
C TRP A 142 -16.25 -7.00 20.19
N LYS A 143 -15.97 -7.96 21.09
CA LYS A 143 -15.97 -7.78 22.56
C LYS A 143 -14.95 -6.77 23.10
N HIS A 144 -14.06 -6.28 22.24
CA HIS A 144 -13.07 -5.22 22.47
C HIS A 144 -13.22 -4.11 21.39
N GLY A 145 -14.44 -3.94 20.84
CA GLY A 145 -14.77 -2.99 19.79
C GLY A 145 -14.44 -1.54 20.16
N ASP A 146 -14.60 -1.18 21.43
CA ASP A 146 -14.20 0.08 22.04
C ASP A 146 -12.68 0.33 21.90
N VAL A 147 -11.85 -0.67 22.22
CA VAL A 147 -10.38 -0.61 22.11
C VAL A 147 -9.94 -0.60 20.65
N LEU A 148 -10.59 -1.40 19.81
CA LEU A 148 -10.43 -1.44 18.35
C LEU A 148 -10.64 -0.06 17.72
N ILE A 149 -11.82 0.53 17.92
CA ILE A 149 -12.20 1.83 17.39
C ILE A 149 -11.28 2.92 17.96
N SER A 150 -11.03 2.91 19.28
CA SER A 150 -10.13 3.87 19.92
C SER A 150 -8.72 3.80 19.34
N GLN A 151 -8.19 2.61 19.05
CA GLN A 151 -6.86 2.44 18.47
C GLN A 151 -6.79 2.97 17.03
N VAL A 152 -7.80 2.72 16.20
CA VAL A 152 -7.89 3.27 14.83
C VAL A 152 -7.99 4.79 14.87
N MET A 153 -8.93 5.33 15.65
CA MET A 153 -9.19 6.77 15.78
C MET A 153 -8.05 7.56 16.46
N SER A 154 -7.21 6.88 17.26
CA SER A 154 -6.02 7.48 17.91
C SER A 154 -4.72 7.27 17.12
N SER A 155 -4.78 6.69 15.91
CA SER A 155 -3.58 6.34 15.14
C SER A 155 -2.99 7.50 14.32
N GLU A 156 -3.63 8.67 14.28
CA GLU A 156 -3.21 9.82 13.47
C GLU A 156 -2.67 11.00 14.29
N ALA A 157 -1.85 11.80 13.61
CA ALA A 157 -1.24 13.03 14.11
C ALA A 157 -2.30 14.06 14.55
N GLU A 158 -2.05 14.69 15.71
CA GLU A 158 -2.94 15.56 16.48
C GLU A 158 -4.39 15.04 16.65
N PRO A 159 -4.87 14.74 17.88
CA PRO A 159 -6.23 14.26 18.05
C PRO A 159 -7.22 15.31 17.51
N LYS A 160 -7.87 15.00 16.38
CA LYS A 160 -8.76 15.90 15.62
C LYS A 160 -9.77 16.53 16.59
N LYS A 161 -9.46 17.76 17.03
CA LYS A 161 -10.02 18.39 18.25
C LYS A 161 -11.55 18.40 18.24
N LYS A 162 -12.13 18.50 17.04
CA LYS A 162 -13.57 18.40 16.74
C LYS A 162 -14.22 17.11 17.28
N LEU A 163 -13.67 15.92 17.03
CA LEU A 163 -14.29 14.66 17.46
C LEU A 163 -14.14 14.44 18.98
N LYS A 164 -12.96 14.73 19.55
CA LYS A 164 -12.76 14.74 21.01
C LYS A 164 -13.76 15.68 21.69
N ASN A 165 -13.99 16.87 21.13
CA ASN A 165 -14.95 17.83 21.67
C ASN A 165 -16.41 17.35 21.55
N ILE A 166 -16.78 16.65 20.48
CA ILE A 166 -18.11 16.04 20.33
C ILE A 166 -18.33 14.95 21.40
N VAL A 167 -17.38 14.02 21.57
CA VAL A 167 -17.48 12.96 22.58
C VAL A 167 -17.52 13.57 24.00
N MET A 168 -16.64 14.53 24.29
CA MET A 168 -16.60 15.26 25.58
C MET A 168 -17.78 16.21 25.81
N ALA A 169 -18.60 16.49 24.79
CA ALA A 169 -19.87 17.20 24.94
C ALA A 169 -21.01 16.20 25.21
N ALA A 170 -21.04 15.07 24.50
CA ALA A 170 -22.03 14.02 24.69
C ALA A 170 -21.95 13.33 26.07
N THR A 171 -20.74 13.12 26.61
CA THR A 171 -20.54 12.52 27.93
C THR A 171 -20.71 13.50 29.09
N ARG A 172 -20.89 14.80 28.82
CA ARG A 172 -20.97 15.85 29.85
C ARG A 172 -22.25 15.79 30.69
N CYS A 173 -23.26 15.02 30.27
CA CYS A 173 -24.49 14.77 31.03
C CYS A 173 -24.39 13.62 32.06
N VAL A 174 -23.23 12.95 32.19
CA VAL A 174 -23.05 11.82 33.12
C VAL A 174 -22.48 12.25 34.49
N TYR A 175 -21.96 13.48 34.59
CA TYR A 175 -21.56 14.10 35.86
C TYR A 175 -22.49 15.28 36.17
N HIS A 176 -23.70 14.97 36.63
CA HIS A 176 -24.38 15.86 37.56
C HIS A 176 -23.87 15.46 38.96
N PRO A 177 -23.11 16.31 39.67
CA PRO A 177 -22.97 16.11 41.11
C PRO A 177 -24.37 16.28 41.71
N SER A 178 -24.77 15.31 42.53
CA SER A 178 -25.90 15.50 43.44
C SER A 178 -25.40 16.35 44.61
N ASP A 179 -26.04 17.49 44.83
CA ASP A 179 -25.95 18.22 46.10
C ASP A 179 -26.60 17.43 47.25
#